data_AF-A0A4C1SLY7-F1
#
_entry.id   AF-A0A4C1SLY7-F1
#
_cell.length_a   1.000
_cell.length_b   1.000
_cell.length_c   1.000
_cell.angle_alpha   90.00
_cell.angle_beta   90.00
_cell.angle_gamma   90.00
#
_symmetry.space_group_name_H-M   'P 1'
#
loop_
_entity.id
_entity.type
_entity.pdbx_description
1 polymer ?
#
loop_
_entity_poly.entity_id
_entity_poly.type
_entity_poly.pdbx_seq_one_letter_code
_entity_poly.pdbx_strand_id
1 'polypeptide(L)'
;MVKEQQNIVEVKELLARFTTDVIGTCAFGIECSSLKDPNAEFRVMGRKALVEQRHNRLVIAFMASFVELARKLHFKQTPDEIEEFLCALLEKRSSIVRK
;
A
#
# COMPACT_ATOMS: atom_id res chain seq x y z
N MET A 1 -5.77 0.85 -40.28
CA MET A 1 -6.32 -0.34 -39.60
C MET A 1 -6.56 0.03 -38.15
N VAL A 2 -7.77 0.48 -37.83
CA VAL A 2 -8.17 0.83 -36.46
C VAL A 2 -8.47 -0.49 -35.75
N LYS A 3 -7.68 -0.84 -34.73
CA LYS A 3 -7.98 -2.00 -33.87
C LYS A 3 -9.18 -1.62 -33.01
N GLU A 4 -10.35 -2.17 -33.31
CA GLU A 4 -11.45 -2.22 -32.34
C GLU A 4 -11.00 -3.12 -31.18
N GLN A 5 -10.59 -2.50 -30.07
CA GLN A 5 -10.47 -3.19 -28.80
C GLN A 5 -11.90 -3.33 -28.26
N GLN A 6 -12.44 -4.55 -28.28
CA GLN A 6 -13.63 -4.87 -27.47
C GLN A 6 -13.35 -4.42 -26.04
N ASN A 7 -14.07 -3.37 -25.63
CA ASN A 7 -13.77 -2.52 -24.48
C ASN A 7 -14.26 -3.19 -23.18
N ILE A 8 -13.76 -4.39 -22.89
CA ILE A 8 -14.03 -5.08 -21.62
C ILE A 8 -13.23 -4.35 -20.55
N VAL A 9 -13.87 -3.39 -19.90
CA VAL A 9 -13.30 -2.66 -18.77
C VAL A 9 -13.39 -3.55 -17.54
N GLU A 10 -12.23 -3.92 -16.98
CA GLU A 10 -12.21 -4.58 -15.67
C GLU A 10 -12.53 -3.55 -14.57
N VAL A 11 -13.82 -3.44 -14.23
CA VAL A 11 -14.33 -2.45 -13.28
C VAL A 11 -13.64 -2.56 -11.92
N LYS A 12 -13.34 -3.78 -11.45
CA LYS A 12 -12.65 -4.02 -10.19
C LYS A 12 -11.27 -3.34 -10.15
N GLU A 13 -10.49 -3.53 -11.20
CA GLU A 13 -9.14 -2.98 -11.28
C GLU A 13 -9.17 -1.45 -11.49
N LEU A 14 -10.13 -0.94 -12.26
CA LEU A 14 -10.36 0.50 -12.41
C LEU A 14 -10.69 1.17 -11.07
N LEU A 15 -11.66 0.62 -10.33
CA LEU A 15 -12.04 1.11 -9.02
C LEU A 15 -10.89 1.00 -8.03
N ALA A 16 -10.14 -0.10 -8.05
CA ALA A 16 -8.96 -0.25 -7.21
C ALA A 16 -7.93 0.86 -7.49
N ARG A 17 -7.70 1.25 -8.76
CA ARG A 17 -6.78 2.35 -9.11
C ARG A 17 -7.31 3.69 -8.63
N PHE A 18 -8.60 3.95 -8.84
CA PHE A 18 -9.26 5.15 -8.36
C PHE A 18 -9.17 5.30 -6.84
N THR A 19 -9.50 4.24 -6.08
CA THR A 19 -9.43 4.26 -4.61
C THR A 19 -8.00 4.48 -4.12
N THR A 20 -7.00 3.86 -4.77
CA THR A 20 -5.59 4.12 -4.44
C THR A 20 -5.22 5.59 -4.64
N ASP A 21 -5.62 6.20 -5.74
CA ASP A 21 -5.34 7.63 -5.99
C ASP A 21 -6.03 8.54 -4.99
N VAL A 22 -7.31 8.28 -4.66
CA VAL A 22 -8.03 9.04 -3.64
C VAL A 22 -7.35 8.94 -2.28
N ILE A 23 -6.93 7.73 -1.86
CA ILE A 23 -6.21 7.55 -0.59
C ILE A 23 -4.85 8.27 -0.63
N GLY A 24 -4.08 8.12 -1.72
CA GLY A 24 -2.79 8.77 -1.87
C GLY A 24 -2.90 10.29 -1.75
N THR A 25 -3.86 10.89 -2.43
CA THR A 25 -4.07 12.34 -2.40
C THR A 25 -4.66 12.82 -1.07
N CYS A 26 -5.70 12.17 -0.54
CA CYS A 26 -6.36 12.63 0.68
C CYS A 26 -5.55 12.35 1.96
N ALA A 27 -5.01 11.13 2.12
CA ALA A 27 -4.32 10.75 3.36
C ALA A 27 -2.87 11.22 3.38
N PHE A 28 -2.16 11.09 2.25
CA PHE A 28 -0.72 11.36 2.16
C PHE A 28 -0.38 12.65 1.41
N GLY A 29 -1.34 13.26 0.70
CA GLY A 29 -1.09 14.49 -0.07
C GLY A 29 -0.25 14.26 -1.32
N ILE A 30 -0.25 13.04 -1.88
CA ILE A 30 0.56 12.69 -3.05
C ILE A 30 -0.31 12.47 -4.29
N GLU A 31 0.21 12.84 -5.45
CA GLU A 31 -0.33 12.43 -6.73
C GLU A 31 0.39 11.17 -7.20
N CYS A 32 -0.28 10.02 -7.12
CA CYS A 32 0.30 8.76 -7.59
C CYS A 32 -0.13 8.37 -9.01
N SER A 33 -1.14 9.04 -9.58
CA SER A 33 -1.63 8.83 -10.95
C SER A 33 -1.83 7.35 -11.33
N SER A 34 -2.28 6.53 -10.37
CA SER A 34 -2.50 5.09 -10.51
C SER A 34 -3.55 4.74 -11.57
N LEU A 35 -4.44 5.68 -11.92
CA LEU A 35 -5.35 5.56 -13.05
C LEU A 35 -4.63 5.54 -14.41
N LYS A 36 -3.51 6.28 -14.52
CA LYS A 36 -2.68 6.33 -15.74
C LYS A 36 -1.62 5.24 -15.74
N ASP A 37 -0.97 5.05 -14.58
CA ASP A 37 0.05 4.01 -14.39
C ASP A 37 -0.42 2.94 -13.39
N PRO A 38 -0.83 1.75 -13.87
CA PRO A 38 -1.24 0.64 -13.01
C PRO A 38 -0.14 0.13 -12.08
N ASN A 39 1.13 0.44 -12.37
CA ASN A 39 2.30 -0.01 -11.62
C ASN A 39 2.91 1.10 -10.77
N ALA A 40 2.17 2.19 -10.54
CA ALA A 40 2.59 3.25 -9.66
C ALA A 40 3.03 2.68 -8.30
N GLU A 41 4.17 3.14 -7.79
CA GLU A 41 4.83 2.56 -6.63
C GLU A 41 3.91 2.48 -5.40
N PHE A 42 3.15 3.54 -5.11
CA PHE A 42 2.17 3.55 -4.01
C PHE A 42 1.06 2.51 -4.18
N ARG A 43 0.66 2.22 -5.42
CA ARG A 43 -0.33 1.17 -5.72
C ARG A 43 0.24 -0.22 -5.46
N VAL A 44 1.47 -0.45 -5.89
CA VAL A 44 2.17 -1.72 -5.67
C VAL A 44 2.38 -1.94 -4.17
N MET A 45 2.97 -0.96 -3.48
CA MET A 45 3.20 -1.02 -2.03
C MET A 45 1.90 -1.14 -1.23
N GLY A 46 0.86 -0.39 -1.62
CA GLY A 46 -0.47 -0.49 -1.00
C GLY A 46 -1.11 -1.87 -1.19
N ARG A 47 -0.95 -2.49 -2.37
CA ARG A 47 -1.42 -3.87 -2.60
C ARG A 47 -0.61 -4.87 -1.76
N LYS A 48 0.71 -4.74 -1.71
CA LYS A 48 1.58 -5.57 -0.87
C LYS A 48 1.17 -5.47 0.60
N ALA A 49 0.91 -4.26 1.10
CA ALA A 49 0.48 -4.03 2.47
C ALA A 49 -0.81 -4.75 2.87
N LEU A 50 -1.71 -5.00 1.91
CA LEU A 50 -2.99 -5.69 2.15
C LEU A 50 -2.90 -7.22 1.99
N VAL A 51 -1.97 -7.71 1.16
CA VAL A 51 -1.94 -9.11 0.74
C VAL A 51 -0.75 -9.86 1.32
N GLU A 52 0.43 -9.24 1.35
CA GLU A 52 1.66 -9.88 1.79
C GLU A 52 1.70 -9.97 3.31
N GLN A 53 2.12 -11.13 3.82
CA GLN A 53 2.28 -11.39 5.24
C GLN A 53 3.76 -11.61 5.52
N ARG A 54 4.33 -10.90 6.49
CA ARG A 54 5.73 -11.07 6.89
C ARG A 54 6.00 -12.46 7.48
N HIS A 55 5.00 -13.03 8.13
CA HIS A 55 5.13 -14.28 8.87
C HIS A 55 4.03 -15.27 8.48
N ASN A 56 4.32 -16.56 8.68
CA ASN A 56 3.33 -17.62 8.45
C ASN A 56 2.12 -17.45 9.38
N ARG A 57 0.97 -17.99 8.96
CA ARG A 57 -0.30 -17.82 9.66
C ARG A 57 -0.29 -18.30 11.12
N LEU A 58 0.54 -19.31 11.43
CA LEU A 58 0.75 -19.79 12.80
C LEU A 58 1.47 -18.76 13.68
N VAL A 59 2.49 -18.09 13.15
CA VAL A 59 3.21 -17.03 13.87
C VAL A 59 2.29 -15.83 14.07
N ILE A 60 1.47 -15.49 13.08
CA ILE A 60 0.46 -14.42 13.23
C ILE A 60 -0.57 -14.77 14.31
N ALA A 61 -1.06 -16.01 14.32
CA ALA A 61 -1.98 -16.48 15.36
C ALA A 61 -1.32 -16.42 16.75
N PHE A 62 -0.05 -16.83 16.86
CA PHE A 62 0.71 -16.73 18.09
C PHE A 62 0.88 -15.27 18.57
N MET A 63 1.22 -14.35 17.65
CA MET A 63 1.32 -12.92 17.97
C MET A 63 -0.04 -12.34 18.43
N ALA A 64 -1.14 -12.80 17.87
CA ALA A 64 -2.49 -12.39 18.26
C ALA A 64 -2.91 -12.98 19.62
N SER A 65 -2.49 -14.21 19.94
CA SER A 65 -2.77 -14.84 21.24
C SER A 65 -1.91 -14.29 22.38
N PHE A 66 -0.67 -13.88 22.09
CA PHE A 66 0.29 -13.40 23.09
C PHE A 66 0.79 -11.99 22.79
N VAL A 67 -0.13 -11.03 22.77
CA VAL A 67 0.10 -9.64 22.35
C VAL A 67 1.19 -8.93 23.19
N GLU A 68 1.30 -9.22 24.48
CA GLU A 68 2.34 -8.61 25.33
C GLU A 68 3.74 -9.15 25.03
N LEU A 69 3.86 -10.45 24.75
CA LEU A 69 5.13 -11.07 24.40
C LEU A 69 5.57 -10.64 23.00
N ALA A 70 4.63 -10.60 22.05
CA ALA A 70 4.89 -10.10 20.70
C ALA A 70 5.37 -8.64 20.72
N ARG A 71 4.77 -7.78 21.57
CA ARG A 71 5.22 -6.41 21.79
C ARG A 71 6.62 -6.33 22.40
N LYS A 72 6.91 -7.13 23.44
CA LYS A 72 8.24 -7.15 24.09
C LYS A 72 9.34 -7.64 23.16
N LEU A 73 9.04 -8.60 22.28
CA LEU A 73 9.98 -9.13 21.30
C LEU A 73 10.06 -8.29 20.01
N HIS A 74 9.35 -7.16 19.96
CA HIS A 74 9.32 -6.26 18.80
C HIS A 74 8.98 -6.97 17.48
N PHE A 75 8.04 -7.92 17.53
CA PHE A 75 7.57 -8.57 16.30
C PHE A 75 6.88 -7.54 15.41
N LYS A 76 7.40 -7.38 14.19
CA LYS A 76 6.79 -6.56 13.15
C LYS A 76 5.82 -7.40 12.35
N GLN A 77 4.59 -6.94 12.20
CA GLN A 77 3.60 -7.62 11.34
C GLN A 77 3.78 -7.25 9.87
N THR A 78 4.17 -6.01 9.60
CA THR A 78 4.36 -5.47 8.26
C THR A 78 5.76 -5.83 7.73
N PRO A 79 5.90 -6.21 6.45
CA PRO A 79 7.20 -6.33 5.79
C PRO A 79 7.99 -5.01 5.81
N ASP A 80 9.33 -5.09 5.93
CA ASP A 80 10.19 -3.90 6.07
C ASP A 80 10.10 -2.97 4.86
N GLU A 81 10.00 -3.51 3.64
CA GLU A 81 9.87 -2.73 2.39
C GLU A 81 8.71 -1.73 2.43
N ILE A 82 7.56 -2.14 2.98
CA ILE A 82 6.38 -1.28 3.09
C ILE A 82 6.57 -0.21 4.17
N GLU A 83 7.19 -0.58 5.30
CA GLU A 83 7.48 0.36 6.39
C GLU A 83 8.44 1.45 5.93
N GLU A 84 9.53 1.06 5.26
CA GLU A 84 10.52 1.99 4.70
C GLU A 84 9.86 2.95 3.70
N PHE A 85 9.04 2.42 2.79
CA PHE A 85 8.30 3.23 1.83
C PHE A 85 7.38 4.24 2.52
N LEU A 86 6.58 3.81 3.50
CA LEU A 86 5.65 4.69 4.21
C LEU A 86 6.38 5.74 5.06
N CYS A 87 7.47 5.38 5.72
CA CYS A 87 8.31 6.33 6.46
C CYS A 87 8.92 7.38 5.54
N ALA A 88 9.53 6.96 4.43
CA ALA A 88 10.10 7.88 3.44
C ALA A 88 9.04 8.84 2.86
N LEU A 89 7.83 8.34 2.62
CA LEU A 89 6.72 9.14 2.15
C LEU A 89 6.30 10.22 3.16
N LEU A 90 6.23 9.87 4.44
CA LEU A 90 5.86 10.79 5.53
C LEU A 90 6.96 11.83 5.81
N GLU A 91 8.24 11.44 5.70
CA GLU A 91 9.37 12.35 5.80
C GLU A 91 9.33 13.41 4.68
N LYS A 92 9.12 12.97 3.43
CA LYS A 92 8.99 13.86 2.27
C LYS A 92 7.86 14.87 2.46
N ARG A 93 6.71 14.44 3.00
CA ARG A 93 5.58 15.34 3.32
C ARG A 93 5.95 16.34 4.43
N SER A 94 6.63 15.86 5.48
CA SER A 94 7.03 16.71 6.61
C SER A 94 7.96 17.84 6.20
N SER A 95 8.81 17.62 5.19
CA SER A 95 9.66 18.66 4.59
C SER A 95 8.89 19.70 3.77
N ILE A 96 7.72 19.36 3.22
CA ILE A 96 6.88 20.28 2.42
C ILE A 96 6.06 21.21 3.32
N VAL A 97 5.53 20.71 4.45
CA VAL A 97 4.65 21.49 5.35
C VAL A 97 5.44 22.44 6.28
N ARG A 98 6.73 22.21 6.52
CA ARG A 98 7.58 23.11 7.34
C ARG A 98 8.20 24.28 6.58
N LYS A 99 7.92 24.42 5.27
CA LYS A 99 8.25 25.61 4.48
C LYS A 99 6.97 26.39 4.19
#